data_AF-A0AAW2WYC0-F1
#
_entry.id   AF-A0AAW2WYC0-F1
#
_cell.length_a   1.000
_cell.length_b   1.000
_cell.length_c   1.000
_cell.angle_alpha   90.00
_cell.angle_beta   90.00
_cell.angle_gamma   90.00
#
_symmetry.space_group_name_H-M   'P 1'
#
loop_
_entity.id
_entity.type
_entity.pdbx_description
1 polymer ?
#
loop_
_entity_poly.entity_id
_entity_poly.type
_entity_poly.pdbx_seq_one_letter_code
_entity_poly.pdbx_strand_id
1 'polypeptide(L)'
;MEFWDRLCSGLGARKVSLKDVAKKKGMDLRLLHAVAYGKPWFGHWDYTFGRGSYGVSQEMYQNAVKAIQNIPLSLIAHQLGIQSFQQNDIQILLPRYQLLSGHSLITVGDLFHFMLELKFRIPKECSSIGSNYPGIMSDASCRWSPKRVEMAIHVVVEALKRAEYRWVSRQHVRDVARAYIGDTGLLDFVLKSLGTTWWGNTLCVGA
;
A
#
# COMPACT_ATOMS: atom_id res chain seq x y z
N MET A 1 -14.50 10.56 -26.36
CA MET A 1 -13.73 11.71 -26.89
C MET A 1 -13.92 12.84 -25.89
N GLU A 2 -13.07 12.83 -24.86
CA GLU A 2 -13.44 13.15 -23.48
C GLU A 2 -12.77 14.45 -23.04
N PHE A 3 -13.52 15.56 -22.93
CA PHE A 3 -13.16 16.86 -22.33
C PHE A 3 -11.84 17.53 -22.80
N TRP A 4 -10.68 16.91 -22.60
CA TRP A 4 -9.35 17.38 -22.94
C TRP A 4 -9.18 17.69 -24.42
N ASP A 5 -9.75 16.89 -25.31
CA ASP A 5 -9.70 17.16 -26.76
C ASP A 5 -10.43 18.46 -27.13
N ARG A 6 -11.58 18.72 -26.47
CA ARG A 6 -12.36 19.95 -26.66
C ARG A 6 -11.64 21.16 -26.07
N LEU A 7 -11.03 20.99 -24.89
CA LEU A 7 -10.23 22.03 -24.25
C LEU A 7 -9.00 22.39 -25.12
N CYS A 8 -8.25 21.39 -25.58
CA CYS A 8 -7.10 21.60 -26.46
C CYS A 8 -7.50 22.25 -27.79
N SER A 9 -8.64 21.84 -28.38
CA SER A 9 -9.18 22.45 -29.59
C SER A 9 -9.59 23.91 -29.37
N GLY A 10 -10.29 24.21 -28.28
CA GLY A 10 -10.69 25.57 -27.91
C GLY A 10 -9.52 26.49 -27.61
N LEU A 11 -8.44 25.95 -27.04
CA LEU A 11 -7.20 26.68 -26.77
C LEU A 11 -6.25 26.76 -27.98
N GLY A 12 -6.53 26.05 -29.08
CA GLY A 12 -5.60 25.91 -30.20
C GLY A 12 -4.28 25.21 -29.84
N ALA A 13 -4.29 24.39 -28.79
CA ALA A 13 -3.10 23.73 -28.26
C ALA A 13 -2.69 22.53 -29.13
N ARG A 14 -1.53 22.61 -29.78
CA ARG A 14 -0.97 21.52 -30.61
C ARG A 14 -0.23 20.45 -29.81
N LYS A 15 0.30 20.81 -28.64
CA LYS A 15 1.04 19.90 -27.75
C LYS A 15 0.93 20.39 -26.32
N VAL A 16 0.57 19.48 -25.41
CA VAL A 16 0.53 19.74 -23.96
C VAL A 16 1.70 19.01 -23.31
N SER A 17 2.53 19.75 -22.57
CA SER A 17 3.60 19.17 -21.76
C SER A 17 3.35 19.47 -20.28
N LEU A 18 3.86 18.60 -19.42
CA LEU A 18 3.86 18.81 -17.98
C LEU A 18 5.25 18.58 -17.41
N LYS A 19 5.54 19.26 -16.31
CA LYS A 19 6.73 19.00 -15.51
C LYS A 19 6.35 18.03 -14.40
N ASP A 20 6.81 16.79 -14.48
CA ASP A 20 6.53 15.78 -13.46
C ASP A 20 7.33 16.09 -12.18
N VAL A 21 6.63 16.67 -11.21
CA VAL A 21 7.10 16.96 -9.84
C VAL A 21 6.30 16.18 -8.80
N ALA A 22 5.56 15.15 -9.22
CA ALA A 22 4.67 14.42 -8.34
C ALA A 22 5.48 13.60 -7.32
N LYS A 23 5.21 13.84 -6.02
CA LYS A 23 5.85 13.14 -4.91
C LYS A 23 4.82 12.58 -3.95
N LYS A 24 5.14 11.45 -3.32
CA LYS A 24 4.34 10.90 -2.22
C LYS A 24 5.26 10.47 -1.08
N LYS A 25 5.07 11.05 0.11
CA LYS A 25 5.90 10.81 1.30
C LYS A 25 7.41 10.94 0.99
N GLY A 26 7.78 11.96 0.23
CA GLY A 26 9.18 12.19 -0.20
C GLY A 26 9.63 11.37 -1.40
N MET A 27 8.91 10.32 -1.80
CA MET A 27 9.25 9.50 -2.97
C MET A 27 8.78 10.15 -4.27
N ASP A 28 9.70 10.33 -5.22
CA ASP A 28 9.42 10.82 -6.57
C ASP A 28 8.64 9.76 -7.36
N LEU A 29 7.37 10.04 -7.70
CA LEU A 29 6.51 9.07 -8.36
C LEU A 29 6.97 8.76 -9.78
N ARG A 30 7.63 9.72 -10.46
CA ARG A 30 8.26 9.50 -11.76
C ARG A 30 9.28 8.36 -11.73
N LEU A 31 10.10 8.28 -10.67
CA LEU A 31 11.13 7.24 -10.55
C LEU A 31 10.49 5.92 -10.19
N LEU A 32 9.61 5.93 -9.19
CA LEU A 32 8.91 4.73 -8.73
C LEU A 32 8.12 4.07 -9.86
N HIS A 33 7.35 4.85 -10.63
CA HIS A 33 6.57 4.32 -11.75
C HIS A 33 7.43 3.95 -12.94
N ALA A 34 8.51 4.70 -13.22
CA ALA A 34 9.43 4.33 -14.29
C ALA A 34 10.05 2.96 -14.02
N VAL A 35 10.47 2.67 -12.79
CA VAL A 35 11.03 1.36 -12.45
C VAL A 35 9.93 0.29 -12.39
N ALA A 36 8.75 0.57 -11.84
CA ALA A 36 7.70 -0.46 -11.75
C ALA A 36 7.04 -0.80 -13.10
N TYR A 37 6.74 0.20 -13.93
CA TYR A 37 5.91 0.04 -15.14
C TYR A 37 6.62 0.44 -16.44
N GLY A 38 7.88 0.90 -16.38
CA GLY A 38 8.61 1.41 -17.55
C GLY A 38 8.10 2.76 -18.06
N LYS A 39 7.18 3.42 -17.33
CA LYS A 39 6.56 4.69 -17.72
C LYS A 39 6.43 5.64 -16.53
N PRO A 40 6.45 6.97 -16.75
CA PRO A 40 6.25 7.92 -15.66
C PRO A 40 4.85 7.78 -15.04
N TRP A 41 4.63 8.39 -13.88
CA TRP A 41 3.33 8.40 -13.20
C TRP A 41 2.19 8.83 -14.12
N PHE A 42 2.42 9.89 -14.90
CA PHE A 42 1.46 10.43 -15.85
C PHE A 42 1.27 9.59 -17.12
N GLY A 43 2.03 8.50 -17.32
CA GLY A 43 1.85 7.56 -18.42
C GLY A 43 0.55 6.74 -18.34
N HIS A 44 -0.30 6.98 -17.34
CA HIS A 44 -1.68 6.50 -17.32
C HIS A 44 -2.62 7.38 -18.16
N TRP A 45 -2.22 8.61 -18.48
CA TRP A 45 -2.92 9.54 -19.37
C TRP A 45 -2.12 9.73 -20.67
N ASP A 46 -1.41 8.69 -21.10
CA ASP A 46 -0.61 8.66 -22.33
C ASP A 46 0.52 9.71 -22.42
N TYR A 47 0.89 10.34 -21.30
CA TYR A 47 2.09 11.18 -21.27
C TYR A 47 3.34 10.33 -21.42
N THR A 48 4.16 10.70 -22.39
CA THR A 48 5.45 10.07 -22.71
C THR A 48 6.62 10.99 -22.40
N PHE A 49 7.84 10.47 -22.53
CA PHE A 49 9.05 11.25 -22.36
C PHE A 49 9.07 12.43 -23.35
N GLY A 50 9.07 13.65 -22.82
CA GLY A 50 9.10 14.87 -23.63
C GLY A 50 10.53 15.40 -23.85
N ARG A 51 11.18 15.79 -22.76
CA ARG A 51 12.55 16.33 -22.78
C ARG A 51 13.27 15.96 -21.49
N GLY A 52 14.48 15.43 -21.62
CA GLY A 52 15.37 15.15 -20.49
C GLY A 52 16.01 16.42 -19.94
N SER A 53 16.74 16.27 -18.83
CA SER A 53 17.73 17.26 -18.40
C SER A 53 18.84 17.40 -19.45
N TYR A 54 19.64 18.46 -19.33
CA TYR A 54 20.75 18.70 -20.25
C TYR A 54 21.63 17.43 -20.39
N GLY A 55 21.88 17.01 -21.63
CA GLY A 55 22.67 15.82 -21.95
C GLY A 55 21.96 14.48 -21.79
N VAL A 56 20.70 14.42 -21.37
CA VAL A 56 19.95 13.16 -21.22
C VAL A 56 19.04 12.95 -22.42
N SER A 57 19.41 12.02 -23.30
CA SER A 57 18.58 11.58 -24.42
C SER A 57 17.47 10.62 -23.97
N GLN A 58 16.45 10.45 -24.81
CA GLN A 58 15.38 9.47 -24.55
C GLN A 58 15.93 8.04 -24.44
N GLU A 59 16.89 7.68 -25.29
CA GLU A 59 17.53 6.36 -25.27
C GLU A 59 18.32 6.14 -23.98
N MET A 60 19.12 7.13 -23.55
CA MET A 60 19.85 7.07 -22.29
C MET A 60 18.89 6.89 -21.10
N TYR A 61 17.78 7.63 -21.09
CA TYR A 61 16.76 7.49 -20.07
C TYR A 61 16.13 6.08 -20.06
N GLN A 62 15.73 5.56 -21.22
CA GLN A 62 15.15 4.22 -21.34
C GLN A 62 16.14 3.12 -20.92
N ASN A 63 17.41 3.26 -21.30
CA ASN A 63 18.46 2.32 -20.91
C ASN A 63 18.72 2.38 -19.40
N ALA A 64 18.72 3.57 -18.79
CA ALA A 64 18.84 3.72 -17.35
C ALA A 64 17.66 3.07 -16.60
N VAL A 65 16.43 3.27 -17.08
CA VAL A 65 15.24 2.62 -16.50
C VAL A 65 15.35 1.10 -16.58
N LYS A 66 15.67 0.55 -17.76
CA LYS A 66 15.88 -0.89 -17.94
C LYS A 66 17.00 -1.44 -17.06
N ALA A 67 18.10 -0.71 -16.92
CA ALA A 67 19.20 -1.12 -16.07
C ALA A 67 18.76 -1.25 -14.61
N ILE A 68 18.03 -0.26 -14.09
CA ILE A 68 17.51 -0.29 -12.70
C ILE A 68 16.45 -1.39 -12.53
N GLN A 69 15.56 -1.53 -13.50
CA GLN A 69 14.52 -2.57 -13.49
C GLN A 69 15.10 -3.96 -13.34
N ASN A 70 16.16 -4.25 -14.09
CA ASN A 70 16.77 -5.58 -14.15
C ASN A 70 17.79 -5.86 -13.03
N ILE A 71 17.96 -4.97 -12.05
CA ILE A 71 18.85 -5.23 -10.91
C ILE A 71 18.28 -6.42 -10.12
N PRO A 72 19.07 -7.49 -9.90
CA PRO A 72 18.63 -8.62 -9.08
C PRO A 72 18.42 -8.20 -7.62
N LEU A 73 17.32 -8.66 -7.01
CA LEU A 73 17.04 -8.39 -5.59
C LEU A 73 18.12 -8.98 -4.66
N SER A 74 18.78 -10.06 -5.08
CA SER A 74 19.92 -10.65 -4.35
C SER A 74 21.09 -9.68 -4.20
N LEU A 75 21.37 -8.90 -5.24
CA LEU A 75 22.44 -7.90 -5.23
C LEU A 75 22.10 -6.77 -4.27
N ILE A 76 20.83 -6.36 -4.22
CA ILE A 76 20.34 -5.35 -3.28
C ILE A 76 20.36 -5.86 -1.85
N ALA A 77 19.91 -7.09 -1.61
CA ALA A 77 19.98 -7.71 -0.29
C ALA A 77 21.43 -7.77 0.22
N HIS A 78 22.38 -8.13 -0.65
CA HIS A 78 23.79 -8.19 -0.31
C HIS A 78 24.42 -6.81 -0.10
N GLN A 79 24.24 -5.86 -1.02
CA GLN A 79 24.83 -4.52 -0.92
C GLN A 79 24.25 -3.71 0.23
N LEU A 80 22.93 -3.80 0.46
CA LEU A 80 22.31 -3.19 1.63
C LEU A 80 22.68 -3.93 2.92
N GLY A 81 23.01 -5.23 2.89
CA GLY A 81 23.47 -5.95 4.08
C GLY A 81 24.76 -5.39 4.72
N ILE A 82 25.55 -4.59 4.00
CA ILE A 82 26.88 -4.13 4.43
C ILE A 82 26.84 -2.75 5.12
N GLN A 83 25.80 -1.94 4.91
CA GLN A 83 25.76 -0.55 5.36
C GLN A 83 24.55 -0.21 6.24
N SER A 84 24.77 -0.13 7.56
CA SER A 84 23.98 0.56 8.61
C SER A 84 22.85 -0.18 9.35
N PHE A 85 22.42 0.39 10.49
CA PHE A 85 21.64 -0.23 11.58
C PHE A 85 20.09 -0.21 11.41
N GLN A 86 19.55 0.46 10.38
CA GLN A 86 18.09 0.47 10.08
C GLN A 86 17.65 -0.72 9.18
N GLN A 87 18.55 -1.70 9.01
CA GLN A 87 18.55 -2.73 7.95
C GLN A 87 17.66 -3.97 8.19
N ASN A 88 17.25 -4.27 9.42
CA ASN A 88 16.51 -5.51 9.70
C ASN A 88 15.16 -5.54 8.97
N ASP A 89 14.56 -4.38 8.72
CA ASP A 89 13.25 -4.31 8.10
C ASP A 89 13.28 -4.75 6.63
N ILE A 90 14.31 -4.41 5.86
CA ILE A 90 14.40 -4.75 4.42
C ILE A 90 14.64 -6.25 4.23
N GLN A 91 15.56 -6.82 5.03
CA GLN A 91 15.86 -8.25 5.03
C GLN A 91 14.63 -9.09 5.43
N ILE A 92 13.76 -8.55 6.27
CA ILE A 92 12.49 -9.18 6.66
C ILE A 92 11.37 -8.92 5.63
N LEU A 93 11.34 -7.74 5.02
CA LEU A 93 10.30 -7.34 4.07
C LEU A 93 10.38 -8.10 2.75
N LEU A 94 11.58 -8.31 2.20
CA LEU A 94 11.74 -8.99 0.91
C LEU A 94 11.12 -10.41 0.93
N PRO A 95 11.46 -11.28 1.90
CA PRO A 95 10.83 -12.61 2.02
C PRO A 95 9.31 -12.54 2.19
N ARG A 96 8.80 -11.53 2.90
CA ARG A 96 7.34 -11.35 3.07
C ARG A 96 6.65 -11.01 1.76
N TYR A 97 7.17 -10.05 1.00
CA TYR A 97 6.62 -9.73 -0.32
C TYR A 97 6.75 -10.91 -1.29
N GLN A 98 7.85 -11.67 -1.21
CA GLN A 98 8.08 -12.88 -1.99
C GLN A 98 7.06 -14.00 -1.66
N LEU A 99 6.65 -14.10 -0.40
CA LEU A 99 5.61 -15.04 0.04
C LEU A 99 4.23 -14.59 -0.44
N LEU A 100 3.92 -13.29 -0.29
CA LEU A 100 2.63 -12.71 -0.66
C LEU A 100 2.39 -12.67 -2.18
N SER A 101 3.44 -12.54 -2.98
CA SER A 101 3.30 -12.48 -4.44
C SER A 101 2.84 -13.80 -5.06
N GLY A 102 3.14 -14.92 -4.40
CA GLY A 102 2.91 -16.27 -4.95
C GLY A 102 3.78 -16.60 -6.17
N HIS A 103 4.71 -15.73 -6.56
CA HIS A 103 5.63 -15.91 -7.68
C HIS A 103 7.00 -15.28 -7.37
N SER A 104 8.06 -15.82 -7.97
CA SER A 104 9.45 -15.37 -7.79
C SER A 104 9.63 -13.91 -8.19
N LEU A 105 9.85 -13.01 -7.22
CA LEU A 105 10.28 -11.63 -7.46
C LEU A 105 11.79 -11.67 -7.61
N ILE A 106 12.30 -11.50 -8.83
CA ILE A 106 13.73 -11.66 -9.12
C ILE A 106 14.41 -10.30 -9.15
N THR A 107 13.72 -9.30 -9.67
CA THR A 107 14.28 -7.98 -9.96
C THR A 107 13.62 -6.86 -9.15
N VAL A 108 14.26 -5.69 -9.12
CA VAL A 108 13.69 -4.48 -8.53
C VAL A 108 12.39 -4.07 -9.21
N GLY A 109 12.33 -4.22 -10.54
CA GLY A 109 11.12 -3.96 -11.31
C GLY A 109 9.95 -4.79 -10.79
N ASP A 110 10.16 -6.10 -10.62
CA ASP A 110 9.14 -7.02 -10.14
C ASP A 110 8.66 -6.64 -8.73
N LEU A 111 9.60 -6.35 -7.83
CA LEU A 111 9.28 -5.96 -6.45
C LEU A 111 8.44 -4.68 -6.42
N PHE A 112 8.86 -3.61 -7.09
CA PHE A 112 8.11 -2.36 -7.07
C PHE A 112 6.77 -2.45 -7.81
N HIS A 113 6.70 -3.22 -8.90
CA HIS A 113 5.43 -3.50 -9.56
C HIS A 113 4.46 -4.18 -8.59
N PHE A 114 4.90 -5.24 -7.92
CA PHE A 114 4.08 -5.95 -6.94
C PHE A 114 3.68 -5.08 -5.74
N MET A 115 4.62 -4.30 -5.18
CA MET A 115 4.31 -3.38 -4.06
C MET A 115 3.27 -2.33 -4.44
N LEU A 116 3.33 -1.78 -5.65
CA LEU A 116 2.34 -0.83 -6.13
C LEU A 116 0.98 -1.50 -6.34
N GLU A 117 0.95 -2.69 -6.93
CA GLU A 117 -0.27 -3.46 -7.09
C GLU A 117 -0.91 -3.81 -5.74
N LEU A 118 -0.13 -4.30 -4.77
CA LEU A 118 -0.58 -4.55 -3.41
C LEU A 118 -1.20 -3.32 -2.78
N LYS A 119 -0.58 -2.15 -2.94
CA LYS A 119 -1.11 -0.88 -2.42
C LYS A 119 -2.47 -0.51 -3.01
N PHE A 120 -2.77 -0.89 -4.25
CA PHE A 120 -4.10 -0.69 -4.84
C PHE A 120 -5.12 -1.69 -4.31
N ARG A 121 -4.68 -2.92 -4.00
CA ARG A 121 -5.53 -3.98 -3.41
C ARG A 121 -5.82 -3.72 -1.93
N ILE A 122 -4.89 -3.10 -1.21
CA ILE A 122 -5.07 -2.71 0.20
C ILE A 122 -6.02 -1.51 0.26
N PRO A 123 -7.16 -1.61 0.98
CA PRO A 123 -8.08 -0.50 1.19
C PRO A 123 -7.35 0.73 1.75
N LYS A 124 -7.60 1.91 1.19
CA LYS A 124 -6.92 3.18 1.58
C LYS A 124 -7.00 3.48 3.08
N GLU A 125 -7.98 2.91 3.77
CA GLU A 125 -8.16 3.04 5.22
C GLU A 125 -7.11 2.32 6.07
N CYS A 126 -6.39 1.33 5.52
CA CYS A 126 -5.31 0.65 6.23
C CYS A 126 -3.99 1.43 6.25
N SER A 127 -3.88 2.53 5.51
CA SER A 127 -2.63 3.31 5.45
C SER A 127 -2.33 4.15 6.71
N SER A 128 -3.19 4.05 7.73
CA SER A 128 -3.02 4.55 9.10
C SER A 128 -2.47 3.51 10.08
N ILE A 129 -2.28 2.25 9.65
CA ILE A 129 -1.90 1.12 10.54
C ILE A 129 -0.37 1.08 10.81
N GLY A 130 0.41 1.96 10.20
CA GLY A 130 1.88 1.98 10.30
C GLY A 130 2.49 2.90 11.37
N SER A 131 1.70 3.53 12.24
CA SER A 131 2.24 4.33 13.34
C SER A 131 1.21 4.39 14.46
N ASN A 132 1.47 3.66 15.55
CA ASN A 132 0.81 3.74 16.86
C ASN A 132 -0.69 4.06 16.81
N TYR A 133 -1.57 3.06 16.63
CA TYR A 133 -3.03 3.12 16.88
C TYR A 133 -3.59 4.50 17.33
N PRO A 134 -3.73 5.51 16.45
CA PRO A 134 -4.33 6.78 16.86
C PRO A 134 -5.77 6.89 16.34
N GLY A 135 -6.15 6.10 15.33
CA GLY A 135 -7.47 6.17 14.68
C GLY A 135 -8.60 5.55 15.51
N ILE A 136 -8.29 4.71 16.50
CA ILE A 136 -9.28 4.25 17.49
C ILE A 136 -9.44 5.28 18.63
N MET A 137 -8.47 6.18 18.79
CA MET A 137 -8.40 7.12 19.92
C MET A 137 -8.72 8.57 19.56
N SER A 138 -8.87 8.91 18.27
CA SER A 138 -9.22 10.26 17.82
C SER A 138 -10.72 10.52 17.73
N ASP A 139 -11.57 9.51 17.98
CA ASP A 139 -12.99 9.77 18.16
C ASP A 139 -13.19 10.29 19.58
N ALA A 140 -13.72 11.50 19.71
CA ALA A 140 -14.00 12.18 20.98
C ALA A 140 -15.03 11.45 21.88
N SER A 141 -15.34 10.19 21.55
CA SER A 141 -16.38 9.34 22.11
C SER A 141 -15.86 8.13 22.90
N CYS A 142 -14.54 7.86 22.90
CA CYS A 142 -14.00 6.67 23.55
C CYS A 142 -14.05 6.79 25.09
N ARG A 143 -15.14 6.29 25.69
CA ARG A 143 -15.36 6.22 27.14
C ARG A 143 -14.42 5.22 27.85
N TRP A 144 -13.78 4.31 27.11
CA TRP A 144 -12.97 3.23 27.67
C TRP A 144 -11.48 3.58 27.67
N SER A 145 -10.74 3.05 28.65
CA SER A 145 -9.29 3.27 28.72
C SER A 145 -8.55 2.55 27.59
N PRO A 146 -7.38 3.07 27.14
CA PRO A 146 -6.61 2.49 26.04
C PRO A 146 -6.28 1.02 26.26
N LYS A 147 -5.89 0.66 27.49
CA LYS A 147 -5.59 -0.73 27.88
C LYS A 147 -6.80 -1.66 27.72
N ARG A 148 -8.02 -1.20 28.01
CA ARG A 148 -9.24 -2.00 27.85
C ARG A 148 -9.59 -2.19 26.38
N VAL A 149 -9.38 -1.16 25.57
CA VAL A 149 -9.58 -1.21 24.11
C VAL A 149 -8.59 -2.17 23.45
N GLU A 150 -7.30 -2.09 23.83
CA GLU A 150 -6.25 -2.98 23.34
C GLU A 150 -6.52 -4.45 23.68
N MET A 151 -6.90 -4.73 24.94
CA MET A 151 -7.33 -6.07 25.36
C MET A 151 -8.51 -6.57 24.53
N ALA A 152 -9.50 -5.71 24.27
CA ALA A 152 -10.65 -6.08 23.45
C ALA A 152 -10.28 -6.36 21.99
N ILE A 153 -9.36 -5.58 21.40
CA ILE A 153 -8.81 -5.84 20.06
C ILE A 153 -8.12 -7.21 20.03
N HIS A 154 -7.27 -7.50 21.01
CA HIS A 154 -6.57 -8.79 21.11
C HIS A 154 -7.55 -9.97 21.14
N VAL A 155 -8.59 -9.89 21.96
CA VAL A 155 -9.62 -10.93 22.05
C VAL A 155 -10.35 -11.12 20.72
N VAL A 156 -10.71 -10.03 20.04
CA VAL A 156 -11.40 -10.10 18.73
C VAL A 156 -10.49 -10.71 17.66
N VAL A 157 -9.21 -10.35 17.65
CA VAL A 157 -8.21 -10.92 16.74
C VAL A 157 -8.01 -12.41 17.02
N GLU A 158 -7.92 -12.82 18.29
CA GLU A 158 -7.80 -14.24 18.65
C GLU A 158 -9.05 -15.05 18.26
N ALA A 159 -10.25 -14.46 18.39
CA ALA A 159 -11.48 -15.09 17.90
C ALA A 159 -11.45 -15.31 16.38
N LEU A 160 -10.90 -14.36 15.63
CA LEU A 160 -10.71 -14.49 14.17
C LEU A 160 -9.66 -15.55 13.80
N LYS A 161 -8.54 -15.62 14.54
CA LYS A 161 -7.52 -16.65 14.33
C LYS A 161 -8.06 -18.07 14.55
N ARG A 162 -8.90 -18.25 15.58
CA ARG A 162 -9.57 -19.53 15.86
C ARG A 162 -10.55 -19.94 14.76
N ALA A 163 -11.08 -18.98 13.99
CA ALA A 163 -11.91 -19.23 12.83
C ALA A 163 -11.10 -19.52 11.56
N GLU A 164 -9.80 -19.84 11.68
CA GLU A 164 -8.89 -20.17 10.59
C GLU A 164 -8.83 -19.11 9.47
N TYR A 165 -9.05 -17.83 9.79
CA TYR A 165 -9.09 -16.74 8.80
C TYR A 165 -10.14 -16.96 7.69
N ARG A 166 -11.17 -17.77 7.94
CA ARG A 166 -12.30 -17.97 7.02
C ARG A 166 -13.25 -16.78 7.07
N TRP A 167 -14.18 -16.74 6.13
CA TRP A 167 -15.27 -15.77 6.11
C TRP A 167 -16.18 -15.97 7.31
N VAL A 168 -16.13 -15.03 8.27
CA VAL A 168 -16.93 -15.09 9.49
C VAL A 168 -17.85 -13.90 9.59
N SER A 169 -19.08 -14.10 10.07
CA SER A 169 -20.01 -13.00 10.29
C SER A 169 -19.57 -12.17 11.49
N ARG A 170 -19.88 -10.86 11.46
CA ARG A 170 -19.68 -9.96 12.62
C ARG A 170 -20.32 -10.53 13.89
N GLN A 171 -21.50 -11.11 13.74
CA GLN A 171 -22.26 -11.68 14.85
C GLN A 171 -21.53 -12.87 15.47
N HIS A 172 -20.97 -13.77 14.65
CA HIS A 172 -20.19 -14.90 15.15
C HIS A 172 -18.95 -14.43 15.92
N VAL A 173 -18.20 -13.47 15.38
CA VAL A 173 -17.02 -12.92 16.08
C VAL A 173 -17.40 -12.22 17.38
N ARG A 174 -18.52 -11.50 17.38
CA ARG A 174 -19.11 -10.91 18.59
C ARG A 174 -19.43 -11.97 19.62
N ASP A 175 -20.11 -13.05 19.24
CA ASP A 175 -20.55 -14.09 20.16
C ASP A 175 -19.37 -14.85 20.78
N VAL A 176 -18.32 -15.12 19.99
CA VAL A 176 -17.07 -15.71 20.48
C VAL A 176 -16.33 -14.75 21.43
N ALA A 177 -16.23 -13.47 21.07
CA ALA A 177 -15.55 -12.47 21.90
C ALA A 177 -16.29 -12.13 23.21
N ARG A 178 -17.63 -12.27 23.23
CA ARG A 178 -18.46 -12.07 24.44
C ARG A 178 -18.12 -13.04 25.57
N ALA A 179 -17.53 -14.20 25.28
CA ALA A 179 -17.03 -15.12 26.30
C ALA A 179 -15.89 -14.52 27.14
N TYR A 180 -15.20 -13.51 26.61
CA TYR A 180 -14.02 -12.89 27.24
C TYR A 180 -14.25 -11.40 27.57
N ILE A 181 -15.20 -10.74 26.90
CA ILE A 181 -15.54 -9.33 27.10
C ILE A 181 -17.00 -9.20 27.52
N GLY A 182 -17.24 -8.88 28.80
CA GLY A 182 -18.59 -8.62 29.30
C GLY A 182 -19.18 -7.27 28.85
N ASP A 183 -18.33 -6.30 28.49
CA ASP A 183 -18.74 -4.97 28.05
C ASP A 183 -19.10 -4.97 26.55
N THR A 184 -20.40 -5.12 26.29
CA THR A 184 -20.92 -5.22 24.92
C THR A 184 -20.75 -3.95 24.10
N GLY A 185 -20.72 -2.78 24.76
CA GLY A 185 -20.48 -1.50 24.11
C GLY A 185 -19.03 -1.37 23.64
N LEU A 186 -18.08 -1.80 24.47
CA LEU A 186 -16.65 -1.85 24.09
C LEU A 186 -16.43 -2.79 22.92
N LEU A 187 -17.07 -3.96 22.93
CA LEU A 187 -16.98 -4.93 21.85
C LEU A 187 -17.59 -4.39 20.54
N ASP A 188 -18.75 -3.73 20.60
CA ASP A 188 -19.36 -3.13 19.41
C ASP A 188 -18.54 -1.96 18.87
N PHE A 189 -17.94 -1.16 19.75
CA PHE A 189 -17.02 -0.10 19.41
C PHE A 189 -15.80 -0.67 18.68
N VAL A 190 -15.13 -1.68 19.23
CA VAL A 190 -13.97 -2.32 18.60
C VAL A 190 -14.34 -2.98 17.27
N LEU A 191 -15.45 -3.72 17.20
CA LEU A 191 -15.92 -4.35 15.95
C LEU A 191 -16.34 -3.31 14.89
N LYS A 192 -16.82 -2.13 15.30
CA LYS A 192 -17.13 -1.01 14.40
C LYS A 192 -15.85 -0.35 13.90
N SER A 193 -14.85 -0.15 14.77
CA SER A 193 -13.55 0.44 14.42
C SER A 193 -12.68 -0.49 13.58
N LEU A 194 -12.80 -1.81 13.75
CA LEU A 194 -12.18 -2.81 12.88
C LEU A 194 -12.94 -2.99 11.55
N GLY A 195 -14.19 -2.55 11.51
CA GLY A 195 -15.09 -2.70 10.38
C GLY A 195 -15.16 -1.45 9.52
N THR A 196 -14.13 -1.14 8.75
CA THR A 196 -14.30 -0.21 7.60
C THR A 196 -14.06 -0.88 6.26
N THR A 197 -13.90 -2.20 6.25
CA THR A 197 -13.83 -3.05 5.05
C THR A 197 -15.05 -3.98 4.99
N TRP A 198 -16.24 -3.42 4.82
CA TRP A 198 -17.48 -4.20 4.65
C TRP A 198 -17.86 -4.31 3.17
N TRP A 199 -17.97 -5.53 2.66
CA TRP A 199 -18.89 -5.86 1.58
C TRP A 199 -19.80 -6.97 2.11
N GLY A 200 -21.03 -6.61 2.49
CA GLY A 200 -22.09 -7.55 2.92
C GLY A 200 -21.72 -8.48 4.08
N ASN A 201 -22.11 -8.14 5.32
CA ASN A 201 -22.19 -9.00 6.53
C ASN A 201 -21.01 -9.95 6.89
N THR A 202 -19.90 -9.94 6.18
CA THR A 202 -18.83 -10.95 6.28
C THR A 202 -17.47 -10.26 6.42
N LEU A 203 -16.67 -10.70 7.40
CA LEU A 203 -15.35 -10.15 7.70
C LEU A 203 -14.29 -10.77 6.78
N CYS A 204 -13.51 -9.91 6.11
CA CYS A 204 -12.30 -10.30 5.37
C CYS A 204 -11.07 -10.09 6.28
N VAL A 205 -10.35 -11.17 6.61
CA VAL A 205 -8.93 -11.07 6.91
C VAL A 205 -8.22 -11.77 5.76
N GLY A 206 -7.72 -10.99 4.81
CA GLY A 206 -6.95 -11.53 3.69
C GLY A 206 -5.65 -12.16 4.20
N ALA A 207 -5.39 -13.37 3.73
CA ALA A 207 -4.07 -14.01 3.79
C ALA A 207 -3.02 -13.19 3.02
#